data_AF-I0WP81-F1
#
_entry.id   AF-I0WP81-F1
#
_cell.length_a   1.000
_cell.length_b   1.000
_cell.length_c   1.000
_cell.angle_alpha   90.00
_cell.angle_beta   90.00
_cell.angle_gamma   90.00
#
_symmetry.space_group_name_H-M   'P 1'
#
loop_
_entity.id
_entity.type
_entity.pdbx_description
1 polymer ?
#
loop_
_entity_poly.entity_id
_entity_poly.type
_entity_poly.pdbx_seq_one_letter_code
_entity_poly.pdbx_strand_id
1 'polypeptide(L)' 'MAAESGRDADLPSVRGVYSISVAAELSGFGVAALRLYEEYGLITPLRTGGGTRR' A
#
# COMPACT_ATOMS: atom_id res chain seq x y z
N MET A 1 -6.16 -24.16 26.31
CA MET A 1 -5.54 -23.13 27.16
C MET A 1 -4.21 -22.72 26.54
N ALA A 2 -4.24 -21.69 25.69
CA ALA A 2 -3.11 -20.96 25.10
C ALA A 2 -3.70 -20.08 23.99
N ALA A 3 -3.41 -18.80 23.83
CA ALA A 3 -2.76 -17.81 24.66
C ALA A 3 -3.31 -16.47 24.14
N GLU A 4 -3.53 -15.53 25.04
CA GLU A 4 -3.85 -14.15 24.74
C GLU A 4 -2.73 -13.53 23.89
N SER A 5 -3.06 -12.80 22.82
CA SER A 5 -2.17 -11.77 22.29
C SER A 5 -2.92 -10.76 21.44
N GLY A 6 -3.06 -9.54 21.99
CA GLY A 6 -3.18 -8.32 21.20
C GLY A 6 -4.57 -7.86 20.80
N ARG A 7 -5.48 -7.65 21.77
CA ARG A 7 -6.60 -6.69 21.59
C ARG A 7 -6.12 -5.25 21.82
N ASP A 8 -5.05 -4.87 21.14
CA ASP A 8 -4.42 -3.55 21.24
C ASP A 8 -3.89 -3.12 19.86
N ALA A 9 -4.72 -2.34 19.16
CA ALA A 9 -4.40 -1.45 18.03
C ALA A 9 -5.74 -0.83 17.60
N ASP A 10 -6.41 -0.08 18.49
CA ASP A 10 -6.29 1.38 18.62
C ASP A 10 -6.39 2.10 17.27
N LEU A 11 -7.63 2.55 16.99
CA LEU A 11 -8.14 3.33 15.85
C LEU A 11 -7.60 2.96 14.45
N PRO A 12 -8.46 2.53 13.50
CA PRO A 12 -8.02 2.28 12.13
C PRO A 12 -7.42 3.58 11.60
N SER A 13 -6.10 3.57 11.41
CA SER A 13 -5.39 4.63 10.72
C SER A 13 -6.12 4.80 9.39
N VAL A 14 -6.82 5.92 9.20
CA VAL A 14 -7.66 6.24 8.03
C VAL A 14 -6.89 6.24 6.68
N ARG A 15 -5.63 5.80 6.68
CA ARG A 15 -4.81 5.51 5.51
C ARG A 15 -4.73 3.99 5.28
N GLY A 16 -5.74 3.46 4.59
CA GLY A 16 -5.60 2.16 3.92
C GLY A 16 -4.53 2.25 2.84
N VAL A 17 -3.71 1.21 2.68
CA VAL A 17 -2.74 1.14 1.58
C VAL A 17 -3.47 0.69 0.32
N TYR A 18 -3.36 1.48 -0.76
CA TYR A 18 -3.99 1.16 -2.03
C TYR A 18 -2.97 0.52 -2.99
N SER A 19 -3.45 -0.38 -3.86
CA SER A 19 -2.64 -0.91 -4.94
C SER A 19 -2.41 0.14 -6.03
N ILE A 20 -1.37 -0.04 -6.85
CA ILE A 20 -1.06 0.88 -7.96
C ILE A 20 -2.21 0.98 -8.98
N SER A 21 -2.99 -0.09 -9.16
CA SER A 21 -4.16 -0.10 -10.03
C SER A 21 -5.26 0.80 -9.47
N VAL A 22 -5.52 0.76 -8.17
CA VAL A 22 -6.50 1.63 -7.52
C VAL A 22 -6.02 3.08 -7.53
N ALA A 23 -4.73 3.32 -7.28
CA ALA A 23 -4.15 4.66 -7.37
C ALA A 23 -4.25 5.26 -8.78
N ALA A 24 -4.09 4.44 -9.82
CA ALA A 24 -4.26 4.84 -11.21
C ALA A 24 -5.70 5.30 -11.50
N GLU A 25 -6.68 4.49 -11.08
CA GLU A 25 -8.10 4.81 -11.25
C GLU A 25 -8.50 6.10 -10.51
N LEU A 26 -8.06 6.25 -9.25
CA LEU A 26 -8.37 7.42 -8.43
C LEU A 26 -7.70 8.70 -8.93
N SER A 27 -6.50 8.59 -9.50
CA SER A 27 -5.73 9.75 -9.97
C SER A 27 -6.00 10.10 -11.43
N GLY A 28 -6.70 9.24 -12.18
CA GLY A 28 -6.93 9.40 -13.62
C GLY A 28 -5.69 9.18 -14.49
N PHE A 29 -4.59 8.68 -13.90
CA PHE A 29 -3.36 8.36 -14.62
C PHE A 29 -3.29 6.87 -14.94
N GLY A 30 -2.70 6.51 -16.07
CA GLY A 30 -2.44 5.10 -16.38
C GLY A 30 -1.41 4.48 -15.43
N VAL A 31 -1.55 3.18 -15.13
CA VAL A 31 -0.59 2.43 -14.30
C VAL A 31 0.85 2.56 -14.80
N ALA A 32 1.05 2.60 -16.13
CA ALA A 32 2.37 2.79 -16.74
C ALA A 32 2.97 4.18 -16.44
N ALA A 33 2.17 5.24 -16.41
CA ALA A 33 2.63 6.58 -16.07
C ALA A 33 3.03 6.67 -14.59
N LEU A 34 2.24 6.07 -13.69
CA LEU A 34 2.59 6.01 -12.28
C LEU A 34 3.88 5.22 -12.03
N ARG A 35 4.12 4.11 -12.76
CA ARG A 35 5.38 3.37 -12.69
C ARG A 35 6.58 4.18 -13.18
N LEU A 36 6.39 4.94 -14.25
CA LEU A 36 7.43 5.83 -14.76
C LEU A 36 7.77 6.92 -13.74
N TYR A 37 6.78 7.49 -13.07
CA TYR A 37 7.01 8.47 -12.01
C TYR A 37 7.65 7.86 -10.76
N GLU A 38 7.36 6.60 -10.45
CA GLU A 38 8.06 5.84 -9.40
C GLU A 38 9.53 5.62 -9.79
N GLU A 39 9.81 5.24 -11.03
CA GLU A 39 11.17 5.06 -11.56
C GLU A 39 11.97 6.37 -11.56
N TYR A 40 11.32 7.50 -11.90
CA TYR A 40 11.91 8.83 -11.79
C TYR A 40 12.01 9.34 -10.33
N GLY A 41 11.52 8.59 -9.35
CA GLY A 41 11.55 8.99 -7.94
C GLY A 41 10.60 10.12 -7.57
N LEU A 42 9.65 10.47 -8.44
CA LEU A 42 8.62 11.48 -8.20
C LEU A 42 7.49 10.94 -7.31
N ILE A 43 7.30 9.62 -7.29
CA ILE A 43 6.32 8.92 -6.44
C ILE A 43 7.06 7.93 -5.54
N THR A 44 6.83 8.02 -4.23
CA THR A 44 7.34 7.03 -3.26
C THR A 44 6.21 6.08 -2.88
N PRO A 45 6.15 4.87 -3.46
CA PRO A 45 5.14 3.89 -3.09
C PRO A 45 5.41 3.41 -1.67
N LEU A 46 4.34 3.30 -0.87
CA LEU A 46 4.43 2.59 0.38
C LEU A 46 4.60 1.10 0.06
N ARG A 47 5.80 0.57 0.25
CA ARG A 47 6.03 -0.87 0.22
C ARG A 47 5.53 -1.45 1.53
N THR A 48 4.46 -2.22 1.48
CA THR A 48 4.14 -3.10 2.60
C THR A 48 5.24 -4.17 2.67
N GLY A 49 5.78 -4.45 3.86
CA GLY A 49 6.83 -5.44 4.09
C GLY A 49 6.38 -6.91 3.90
N GLY A 50 5.41 -7.15 3.02
CA GLY A 50 4.89 -8.47 2.66
C GLY A 50 5.48 -8.90 1.33
N GLY A 51 6.78 -9.19 1.31
CA GLY A 51 7.45 -9.77 0.17
C GLY A 51 6.78 -11.08 -0.26
N THR A 52 6.57 -11.21 -1.57
CA THR A 52 6.04 -12.38 -2.25
C THR A 52 6.66 -13.68 -1.71
N ARG A 53 5.84 -14.58 -1.16
CA ARG A 53 6.05 -16.03 -1.23
C ARG A 53 4.72 -16.78 -1.27
N ARG A 54 4.05 -16.70 -2.41
CA ARG A 54 3.57 -17.86 -3.19
C ARG A 54 3.17 -17.41 -4.59
#